data_AF-A0A314Z114-F1
#
_entry.id   AF-A0A314Z114-F1
#
_cell.length_a   1.000
_cell.length_b   1.000
_cell.length_c   1.000
_cell.angle_alpha   90.00
_cell.angle_beta   90.00
_cell.angle_gamma   90.00
#
_symmetry.space_group_name_H-M   'P 1'
#
loop_
_entity.id
_entity.type
_entity.pdbx_description
1 polymer ?
#
loop_
_entity_poly.entity_id
_entity_poly.type
_entity_poly.pdbx_seq_one_letter_code
_entity_poly.pdbx_strand_id
1 'polypeptide(L)'
;MKFSVSPVVHVAVQWKVTSEFPNLLKDLQDDFMGEADIIKSDPVVFFRENVLEKSSRTVMSKSPNKHNRLYMEARPLEEGLPEAIDDGRIGPRVLKIKRLKENNQNVEKTIGEG
;
A
#
# COMPACT_ATOMS: atom_id res chain seq x y z
N MET A 1 10.07 -42.62 -24.55
CA MET A 1 9.91 -42.11 -23.18
C MET A 1 8.68 -41.20 -23.14
N LYS A 2 7.62 -41.57 -22.41
CA LYS A 2 6.45 -40.70 -22.21
C LYS A 2 6.72 -39.90 -20.94
N PHE A 3 6.93 -38.59 -21.08
CA PHE A 3 6.97 -37.69 -19.93
C PHE A 3 5.53 -37.27 -19.62
N SER A 4 5.06 -37.65 -18.44
CA SER A 4 3.84 -37.10 -17.84
C SER A 4 4.25 -35.81 -17.14
N VAL A 5 3.88 -34.66 -17.70
CA VAL A 5 4.04 -33.37 -17.02
C VAL A 5 2.67 -33.03 -16.46
N SER A 6 2.51 -33.21 -15.15
CA SER A 6 1.30 -32.76 -14.45
C SER A 6 1.43 -31.25 -14.23
N PRO A 7 0.50 -30.43 -14.73
CA PRO A 7 0.57 -28.98 -14.51
C PRO A 7 0.33 -28.69 -13.03
N VAL A 8 1.30 -28.05 -12.37
CA VAL A 8 1.18 -27.51 -11.02
C VAL A 8 0.99 -26.00 -11.14
N VAL A 9 -0.14 -25.49 -10.68
CA VAL A 9 -0.46 -24.05 -10.67
C VAL A 9 -0.23 -23.51 -9.26
N HIS A 10 0.68 -22.55 -9.13
CA HIS A 10 0.88 -21.82 -7.87
C HIS A 10 0.04 -20.54 -7.87
N VAL A 11 -0.80 -20.36 -6.85
CA VAL A 11 -1.64 -19.16 -6.65
C VAL A 11 -1.31 -18.56 -5.29
N ALA A 12 -0.92 -17.28 -5.27
CA ALA A 12 -0.72 -16.53 -4.03
C ALA A 12 -2.02 -15.84 -3.64
N VAL A 13 -2.51 -16.12 -2.42
CA VAL A 13 -3.73 -15.51 -1.87
C VAL A 13 -3.34 -14.47 -0.82
N GLN A 14 -3.74 -13.22 -1.02
CA GLN A 14 -3.60 -12.16 -0.02
C GLN A 14 -4.93 -11.95 0.70
N TRP A 15 -4.91 -11.99 2.03
CA TRP A 15 -6.08 -11.72 2.87
C TRP A 15 -5.98 -10.33 3.51
N LYS A 16 -7.13 -9.68 3.73
CA LYS A 16 -7.20 -8.38 4.43
C LYS A 16 -7.24 -8.54 5.96
N VAL A 17 -7.78 -9.63 6.48
CA VAL A 17 -8.02 -9.85 7.92
C VAL A 17 -7.50 -11.22 8.34
N THR A 18 -6.50 -11.23 9.23
CA THR A 18 -5.73 -12.45 9.57
C THR A 18 -6.49 -13.43 10.46
N SER A 19 -7.47 -12.96 11.24
CA SER A 19 -8.22 -13.81 12.17
C SER A 19 -9.16 -14.81 11.50
N GLU A 20 -9.56 -14.56 10.25
CA GLU A 20 -10.51 -15.40 9.51
C GLU A 20 -9.82 -16.41 8.58
N PHE A 21 -8.52 -16.27 8.39
CA PHE A 21 -7.72 -17.09 7.47
C PHE A 21 -7.86 -18.62 7.69
N PRO A 22 -7.82 -19.14 8.94
CA PRO A 22 -7.94 -20.58 9.17
C PRO A 22 -9.31 -21.15 8.79
N ASN A 23 -10.38 -20.39 9.05
CA ASN A 23 -11.74 -20.81 8.75
C ASN A 23 -11.99 -20.74 7.24
N LEU A 24 -11.56 -19.66 6.58
CA LEU A 24 -11.68 -19.51 5.13
C LEU A 24 -10.93 -20.61 4.35
N LEU A 25 -9.74 -21.02 4.82
CA LEU A 25 -8.98 -22.11 4.21
C LEU A 25 -9.67 -23.47 4.35
N LYS A 26 -10.49 -23.63 5.38
CA LYS A 26 -11.31 -24.81 5.59
C LYS A 26 -12.52 -24.77 4.66
N ASP A 27 -13.23 -23.65 4.62
CA ASP A 27 -14.39 -23.44 3.74
C ASP A 27 -14.01 -23.60 2.26
N LEU A 28 -12.85 -23.07 1.85
CA LEU A 28 -12.35 -23.23 0.48
C LEU A 28 -12.08 -24.71 0.11
N GLN A 29 -11.55 -25.48 1.06
CA GLN A 29 -11.21 -26.89 0.86
C GLN A 29 -12.48 -27.76 0.84
N ASP A 30 -13.38 -27.54 1.80
CA ASP A 30 -14.56 -28.38 2.02
C ASP A 30 -15.69 -28.07 1.02
N ASP A 31 -15.93 -26.79 0.69
CA ASP A 31 -17.09 -26.38 -0.11
C ASP A 31 -16.79 -26.13 -1.60
N PHE A 32 -15.54 -25.83 -1.98
CA PHE A 32 -15.21 -25.34 -3.33
C PHE A 32 -14.16 -26.15 -4.10
N MET A 33 -13.27 -26.89 -3.42
CA MET A 33 -12.12 -27.55 -4.07
C MET A 33 -12.24 -29.07 -4.22
N GLY A 34 -13.31 -29.70 -3.71
CA GLY A 34 -13.51 -31.14 -3.85
C GLY A 34 -12.36 -31.96 -3.26
N GLU A 35 -11.79 -32.90 -4.03
CA GLU A 35 -10.64 -33.74 -3.63
C GLU A 35 -9.26 -33.11 -3.88
N ALA A 36 -9.18 -31.83 -4.27
CA ALA A 36 -7.89 -31.20 -4.58
C ALA A 36 -7.08 -30.89 -3.29
N ASP A 37 -5.93 -31.54 -3.13
CA ASP A 37 -5.02 -31.31 -2.01
C ASP A 37 -4.39 -29.91 -2.06
N ILE A 38 -4.65 -29.10 -1.03
CA ILE A 38 -4.04 -27.79 -0.85
C ILE A 38 -2.77 -27.95 0.01
N ILE A 39 -1.60 -27.66 -0.57
CA ILE A 39 -0.35 -27.57 0.18
C ILE A 39 -0.31 -26.22 0.89
N LYS A 40 -0.49 -26.23 2.20
CA LYS A 40 -0.48 -25.03 3.05
C LYS A 40 0.91 -24.83 3.65
N SER A 41 1.49 -23.64 3.50
CA SER A 41 2.68 -23.22 4.25
C SER A 41 2.27 -22.47 5.51
N ASP A 42 3.15 -22.40 6.50
CA ASP A 42 2.91 -21.61 7.70
C ASP A 42 2.64 -20.13 7.35
N PRO A 43 1.73 -19.46 8.08
CA PRO A 43 1.40 -18.07 7.81
C PRO A 43 2.63 -17.18 8.05
N VAL A 44 2.91 -16.30 7.08
CA VAL A 44 4.01 -15.33 7.18
C VAL A 44 3.43 -13.95 7.45
N VAL A 45 3.96 -13.27 8.47
CA VAL A 45 3.65 -11.87 8.76
C VAL A 45 4.71 -10.99 8.10
N PHE A 46 4.26 -10.05 7.27
CA PHE A 46 5.15 -9.03 6.69
C PHE A 46 5.30 -7.88 7.67
N PHE A 47 6.54 -7.66 8.13
CA PHE A 47 6.88 -6.47 8.90
C PHE A 47 7.13 -5.29 7.98
N ARG A 48 6.78 -4.09 8.43
CA ARG A 48 7.13 -2.83 7.79
C ARG A 48 8.21 -2.12 8.59
N GLU A 49 9.10 -1.43 7.89
CA GLU A 49 10.15 -0.63 8.51
C GLU A 49 9.64 0.77 8.80
N ASN A 50 10.03 1.32 9.96
CA ASN A 50 9.69 2.68 10.38
C ASN A 50 10.93 3.37 10.94
N VAL A 51 10.91 4.71 10.91
CA VAL A 51 11.99 5.55 11.43
C VAL A 51 11.50 6.18 12.74
N LEU A 52 12.23 5.93 13.85
CA LEU A 52 11.88 6.46 15.17
C LEU A 52 12.41 7.87 15.41
N GLU A 53 13.58 8.18 14.86
CA GLU A 53 14.26 9.46 15.05
C GLU A 53 14.78 10.00 13.73
N LYS A 54 15.03 11.30 13.69
CA LYS A 54 15.62 11.96 12.53
C LYS A 54 16.99 11.33 12.20
N SER A 55 17.25 11.11 10.91
CA SER A 55 18.51 10.52 10.44
C SER A 55 19.70 11.31 10.96
N SER A 56 20.75 10.61 11.40
CA SER A 56 21.96 11.23 11.97
C SER A 56 22.76 12.09 10.97
N ARG A 57 22.51 11.91 9.68
CA ARG A 57 23.13 12.68 8.59
C ARG A 57 22.23 12.67 7.36
N THR A 58 22.33 13.71 6.55
CA THR A 58 21.76 13.73 5.20
C THR A 58 22.54 12.78 4.29
N VAL A 59 21.84 11.86 3.63
CA VAL A 59 22.43 10.91 2.68
C VAL A 59 22.30 11.44 1.24
N MET A 60 23.23 11.04 0.36
CA MET A 60 23.26 11.47 -1.04
C MET A 60 23.41 10.29 -1.99
N SER A 61 22.56 10.23 -3.01
CA SER A 61 22.63 9.27 -4.10
C SER A 61 22.85 9.97 -5.44
N LYS A 62 23.64 9.34 -6.33
CA LYS A 62 23.92 9.85 -7.68
C LYS A 62 23.31 8.92 -8.71
N SER A 63 22.72 9.49 -9.76
CA SER A 63 22.35 8.67 -10.93
C SER A 63 23.61 8.08 -11.59
N PRO A 64 23.51 6.94 -12.29
CA PRO A 64 24.66 6.31 -12.96
C PRO A 64 25.38 7.27 -13.91
N ASN A 65 24.63 8.17 -14.56
CA ASN A 65 25.17 9.18 -15.47
C ASN A 65 25.71 10.45 -14.77
N LYS A 66 25.80 10.45 -13.42
CA LYS A 66 26.41 11.52 -12.59
C LYS A 66 25.83 12.94 -12.72
N HIS A 67 24.80 13.16 -13.52
CA HIS A 67 24.15 14.47 -13.65
C HIS A 67 23.20 14.78 -12.49
N ASN A 68 22.59 13.76 -11.89
CA ASN A 68 21.61 13.96 -10.83
C ASN A 68 22.20 13.53 -9.50
N ARG A 69 22.02 14.40 -8.48
CA ARG A 69 22.34 14.12 -7.09
C ARG A 69 21.08 14.33 -6.25
N LEU A 70 20.63 13.30 -5.58
CA LEU A 70 19.49 13.33 -4.67
C LEU A 70 20.02 13.33 -3.25
N TYR A 71 19.57 14.31 -2.46
CA TYR A 71 19.86 14.39 -1.03
C TYR A 71 18.58 14.08 -0.27
N MET A 72 18.66 13.23 0.76
CA MET A 72 17.51 12.81 1.53
C MET A 72 17.85 12.71 3.02
N GLU A 73 16.83 12.95 3.84
CA GLU A 73 16.85 12.77 5.28
C GLU A 73 15.49 12.19 5.69
N ALA A 74 15.51 11.16 6.54
CA ALA A 74 14.28 10.56 7.05
C ALA A 74 13.99 11.05 8.46
N ARG A 75 12.70 11.26 8.75
CA ARG A 75 12.17 11.60 10.08
C ARG A 75 10.88 10.82 10.33
N PRO A 76 10.52 10.56 11.60
CA PRO A 76 9.19 10.05 11.92
C PRO A 76 8.10 10.97 11.37
N LEU A 77 7.01 10.37 10.90
CA LEU A 77 5.79 11.10 10.55
C LEU A 77 5.09 11.57 11.82
N GLU A 78 4.32 12.66 11.70
CA GLU A 78 3.49 13.16 12.80
C GLU A 78 2.34 12.19 13.10
N GLU A 79 1.91 12.15 14.35
CA GLU A 79 0.82 11.28 14.80
C GLU A 79 -0.48 11.60 14.03
N GLY A 80 -1.20 10.57 13.59
CA GLY A 80 -2.46 10.73 12.83
C GLY A 80 -2.27 11.01 11.33
N LEU A 81 -1.07 11.37 10.87
CA LEU A 81 -0.79 11.59 9.45
C LEU A 81 -0.81 10.30 8.63
N PRO A 82 -0.18 9.18 9.07
CA PRO A 82 -0.23 7.91 8.34
C PRO A 82 -1.67 7.43 8.12
N GLU A 83 -2.50 7.48 9.16
CA GLU A 83 -3.90 7.04 9.13
C GLU A 83 -4.71 7.91 8.17
N ALA A 84 -4.49 9.22 8.17
CA ALA A 84 -5.16 10.13 7.25
C ALA A 84 -4.75 9.92 5.77
N ILE A 85 -3.54 9.44 5.52
CA ILE A 85 -3.06 9.05 4.18
C ILE A 85 -3.71 7.74 3.76
N ASP A 86 -3.71 6.72 4.63
CA ASP A 86 -4.30 5.41 4.36
C ASP A 86 -5.82 5.48 4.14
N ASP A 87 -6.51 6.34 4.90
CA ASP A 87 -7.93 6.67 4.72
C ASP A 87 -8.22 7.47 3.42
N GLY A 88 -7.18 7.90 2.71
CA GLY A 88 -7.30 8.68 1.48
C GLY A 88 -7.80 10.11 1.69
N ARG A 89 -7.83 10.61 2.92
CA ARG A 89 -8.17 12.02 3.24
C ARG A 89 -7.04 12.97 2.81
N ILE A 90 -5.80 12.48 2.82
CA ILE A 90 -4.61 13.22 2.41
C ILE A 90 -3.96 12.47 1.26
N GLY A 91 -3.75 13.17 0.14
CA GLY A 91 -3.10 12.59 -1.02
C GLY A 91 -2.94 13.60 -2.15
N PRO A 92 -2.09 13.31 -3.14
CA PRO A 92 -1.76 14.25 -4.21
C PRO A 92 -2.99 14.70 -5.02
N ARG A 93 -4.04 13.89 -5.08
CA ARG A 93 -5.30 14.22 -5.77
C ARG A 93 -6.28 15.03 -4.92
N VAL A 94 -6.26 14.86 -3.60
CA VAL A 94 -7.23 15.50 -2.68
C VAL A 94 -6.98 17.00 -2.58
N LEU A 95 -5.70 17.42 -2.52
CA LEU A 95 -5.31 18.82 -2.43
C LEU A 95 -5.77 19.62 -3.66
N LYS A 96 -5.80 19.00 -4.84
CA LYS A 96 -6.27 19.65 -6.07
C LYS A 96 -7.76 19.97 -6.01
N ILE A 97 -8.57 19.04 -5.48
CA ILE A 97 -10.02 19.22 -5.37
C ILE A 97 -10.37 20.25 -4.28
N LYS A 98 -9.71 20.24 -3.12
CA LYS A 98 -9.94 21.26 -2.08
C LYS A 98 -9.59 22.65 -2.58
N ARG A 99 -8.42 22.82 -3.21
CA ARG A 99 -7.98 24.12 -3.76
C ARG A 99 -8.88 24.62 -4.88
N LEU A 100 -9.39 23.73 -5.74
CA LEU A 100 -10.37 24.10 -6.77
C LEU A 100 -11.72 24.52 -6.17
N LYS A 101 -12.19 23.84 -5.12
CA LYS A 101 -13.44 24.20 -4.41
C LYS A 101 -13.32 25.53 -3.67
N GLU A 102 -12.21 25.77 -2.98
CA GLU A 102 -11.93 27.04 -2.30
C GLU A 102 -11.83 28.20 -3.29
N ASN A 103 -11.15 28.00 -4.43
CA ASN A 103 -11.07 28.99 -5.49
C ASN A 103 -12.46 29.30 -6.09
N ASN A 104 -13.28 28.29 -6.35
CA ASN A 104 -14.63 28.51 -6.91
C ASN A 104 -15.57 29.20 -5.92
N GLN A 105 -15.53 28.87 -4.62
CA GLN A 105 -16.34 29.56 -3.60
C GLN A 105 -15.93 31.02 -3.42
N ASN A 106 -14.63 31.34 -3.54
CA ASN A 106 -14.18 32.73 -3.51
C ASN A 106 -14.59 33.51 -4.77
N VAL A 107 -14.60 32.87 -5.94
CA VAL A 107 -15.08 33.48 -7.18
C VAL A 107 -16.59 33.79 -7.09
N GLU A 108 -17.40 32.86 -6.60
CA GLU A 108 -18.86 33.08 -6.44
C GLU A 108 -19.18 34.21 -5.44
N LYS A 109 -18.43 34.32 -4.33
CA LYS A 109 -18.60 35.43 -3.37
C LYS A 109 -18.24 36.80 -3.95
N THR A 110 -17.27 36.86 -4.86
CA THR A 110 -16.83 38.13 -5.47
C THR A 110 -17.82 38.63 -6.53
N ILE A 111 -18.61 37.74 -7.14
CA ILE A 111 -19.59 38.08 -8.18
C ILE A 111 -20.97 38.42 -7.57
N GLY A 112 -21.25 37.99 -6.33
CA GLY A 112 -22.51 38.23 -5.63
C GLY A 112 -22.61 39.51 -4.79
N GLU A 113 -21.56 40.33 -4.74
CA GLU A 113 -21.53 41.63 -4.01
C GLU A 113 -21.63 42.86 -4.95
N GLY A 114 -22.09 42.68 -6.20
CA GLY A 114 -22.30 43.74 -7.19
C GLY A 114 -23.77 44.11 -7.39
#